data_AF-A0A315Z7B9-F1
#
_entry.id   AF-A0A315Z7B9-F1
#
_cell.length_a   1.000
_cell.length_b   1.000
_cell.length_c   1.000
_cell.angle_alpha   90.00
_cell.angle_beta   90.00
_cell.angle_gamma   90.00
#
_symmetry.space_group_name_H-M   'P 1'
#
loop_
_entity.id
_entity.type
_entity.pdbx_description
1 polymer ?
#
loop_
_entity_poly.entity_id
_entity_poly.type
_entity_poly.pdbx_seq_one_letter_code
_entity_poly.pdbx_strand_id
1 'polypeptide(L)' 'MPSHETKKCLRCGAGFECKAGNITQCQCFTVQLTKEEMEYVSEKYDECLCASCLKALQEEAQQKLKEANALK' A
#
# COMPACT_ATOMS: atom_id res chain seq x y z
N MET A 1 -11.40 4.28 23.78
CA MET A 1 -10.62 3.04 23.52
C MET A 1 -10.12 3.15 22.09
N PRO A 2 -8.80 3.04 21.81
CA PRO A 2 -8.36 2.98 20.42
C PRO A 2 -8.85 1.66 19.82
N SER A 3 -9.79 1.75 18.87
CA SER A 3 -10.29 0.59 18.12
C SER A 3 -9.18 0.10 17.21
N HIS A 4 -8.41 -0.89 17.65
CA HIS A 4 -7.46 -1.61 16.81
C HIS A 4 -8.24 -2.62 15.98
N GLU A 5 -8.44 -2.32 14.69
CA GLU A 5 -9.11 -3.24 13.78
C GLU A 5 -8.05 -4.09 13.07
N THR A 6 -8.14 -5.41 13.23
CA THR A 6 -7.35 -6.32 12.42
C THR A 6 -8.07 -6.51 11.09
N LYS A 7 -7.53 -5.92 10.02
CA LYS A 7 -8.04 -6.13 8.65
C LYS A 7 -7.28 -7.25 7.97
N LYS A 8 -7.93 -7.86 6.97
CA LYS A 8 -7.26 -8.80 6.06
C LYS A 8 -6.76 -8.05 4.85
N CYS A 9 -5.51 -8.28 4.47
CA CYS A 9 -4.94 -7.72 3.26
C CYS A 9 -5.62 -8.36 2.05
N LEU A 10 -6.24 -7.58 1.15
CA LEU A 10 -6.88 -8.12 -0.05
C LEU A 10 -5.89 -8.81 -1.00
N ARG A 11 -4.61 -8.44 -0.95
CA ARG A 11 -3.58 -9.02 -1.82
C ARG A 11 -3.09 -10.39 -1.35
N CYS A 12 -2.79 -10.55 -0.06
CA CYS A 12 -2.18 -11.79 0.46
C CYS A 12 -3.04 -12.56 1.47
N GLY A 13 -4.18 -11.99 1.88
CA GLY A 13 -5.07 -12.58 2.89
C GLY A 13 -4.56 -12.50 4.33
N ALA A 14 -3.34 -12.03 4.56
CA ALA A 14 -2.76 -11.92 5.90
C ALA A 14 -3.50 -10.87 6.75
N GLY A 15 -3.71 -11.19 8.02
CA GLY A 15 -4.18 -10.22 9.00
C GLY A 15 -3.10 -9.18 9.29
N PHE A 16 -3.48 -7.90 9.29
CA PHE A 16 -2.60 -6.81 9.68
C PHE A 16 -3.35 -5.79 10.54
N GLU A 17 -2.59 -5.05 11.33
CA GLU A 17 -3.15 -4.02 12.19
C GLU A 17 -3.46 -2.78 11.34
N CYS A 18 -4.75 -2.47 11.20
CA CYS A 18 -5.22 -1.25 10.58
C CYS A 18 -5.61 -0.25 11.66
N LYS A 19 -4.85 0.84 11.74
CA LYS A 19 -5.16 1.99 12.60
C LYS A 19 -5.59 3.16 11.74
N ALA A 20 -6.64 3.00 10.93
CA ALA A 20 -7.14 4.09 10.07
C ALA A 20 -7.49 5.35 10.88
N GLY A 21 -8.02 5.19 12.11
CA GLY A 21 -8.27 6.29 13.04
C GLY A 21 -7.02 6.94 13.65
N ASN A 22 -5.85 6.33 13.49
CA ASN A 22 -4.54 6.90 13.84
C ASN A 22 -3.51 6.46 12.80
N ILE A 23 -3.60 7.05 11.60
CA ILE A 23 -2.87 6.59 10.42
C ILE A 23 -1.37 6.50 10.64
N THR A 24 -0.78 7.38 11.46
CA THR A 24 0.66 7.40 11.75
C THR A 24 1.14 6.15 12.50
N GLN A 25 0.23 5.40 13.12
CA GLN A 25 0.50 4.12 13.77
C GLN A 25 0.05 2.91 12.94
N CYS A 26 -0.50 3.12 11.74
CA CYS A 26 -0.91 2.04 10.86
C CYS A 26 0.31 1.43 10.14
N GLN A 27 0.32 0.12 9.95
CA GLN A 27 1.42 -0.55 9.22
C GLN A 27 1.61 0.02 7.81
N CYS A 28 0.51 0.42 7.15
CA CYS A 28 0.58 1.00 5.80
C CYS A 28 1.34 2.33 5.75
N PHE A 29 1.33 3.12 6.83
CA PHE A 29 1.96 4.45 6.87
C PHE A 29 3.49 4.38 6.87
N THR A 30 4.05 3.24 7.29
CA THR A 30 5.50 3.00 7.23
C THR A 30 6.03 2.89 5.80
N VAL A 31 5.15 2.71 4.81
CA VAL A 31 5.50 2.63 3.39
C VAL A 31 5.19 3.98 2.74
N GLN A 32 6.24 4.70 2.35
CA GLN A 32 6.13 6.01 1.71
C GLN A 32 6.01 5.81 0.21
N LEU A 33 4.80 5.93 -0.31
CA LEU A 33 4.51 5.86 -1.76
C LEU A 33 4.53 7.27 -2.36
N THR A 34 5.08 7.43 -3.56
CA THR A 34 4.91 8.64 -4.36
C THR A 34 3.48 8.74 -4.91
N LYS A 35 3.12 9.88 -5.51
CA LYS A 35 1.80 10.05 -6.11
C LYS A 35 1.53 8.99 -7.20
N GLU A 36 2.49 8.80 -8.11
CA GLU A 36 2.37 7.83 -9.21
C GLU A 36 2.26 6.39 -8.69
N GLU A 37 3.03 6.04 -7.65
CA GLU A 37 2.94 4.73 -6.99
C GLU A 37 1.59 4.55 -6.28
N MET A 38 1.08 5.59 -5.63
CA MET A 38 -0.23 5.55 -4.96
C MET A 38 -1.37 5.39 -5.98
N GLU A 39 -1.32 6.09 -7.12
CA GLU A 39 -2.28 5.92 -8.21
C GLU A 39 -2.26 4.46 -8.70
N TYR A 40 -1.08 3.88 -8.95
CA TYR A 40 -0.95 2.47 -9.35
C TYR A 40 -1.56 1.48 -8.34
N VAL A 41 -1.39 1.74 -7.05
CA VAL A 41 -1.97 0.90 -5.99
C VAL A 41 -3.49 1.06 -5.94
N SER A 42 -4.00 2.29 -5.96
CA SER A 42 -5.42 2.60 -5.90
C SER A 42 -6.20 2.13 -7.13
N GLU A 43 -5.57 2.03 -8.30
CA GLU A 43 -6.20 1.43 -9.50
C GLU A 43 -6.41 -0.09 -9.36
N LYS A 44 -5.70 -0.75 -8.43
CA LYS A 44 -5.72 -2.21 -8.25
C LYS A 44 -6.46 -2.67 -7.00
N TYR A 45 -6.45 -1.86 -5.95
CA TYR A 45 -6.97 -2.22 -4.64
C TYR A 45 -7.64 -1.01 -3.99
N ASP A 46 -8.94 -1.14 -3.71
CA ASP A 46 -9.74 -0.11 -3.03
C ASP A 46 -9.69 -0.20 -1.50
N GLU A 47 -9.11 -1.27 -0.95
CA GLU A 47 -9.00 -1.49 0.49
C GLU A 47 -7.56 -1.52 1.00
N CYS A 48 -7.43 -1.43 2.34
CA CYS A 48 -6.13 -1.40 3.00
C CYS A 48 -5.31 -2.67 2.74
N LEU A 49 -4.03 -2.48 2.44
CA LEU A 49 -3.04 -3.54 2.25
C LEU A 49 -2.02 -3.53 3.39
N CYS A 50 -1.43 -4.69 3.68
CA CYS A 50 -0.35 -4.78 4.66
C CYS A 50 0.95 -4.14 4.12
N ALA A 51 1.86 -3.76 5.03
CA ALA A 51 3.11 -3.10 4.68
C ALA A 51 3.96 -3.91 3.67
N SER A 52 4.02 -5.23 3.83
CA SER A 52 4.76 -6.10 2.90
C SER A 52 4.19 -6.05 1.48
N CYS A 53 2.87 -6.07 1.35
CA CYS A 53 2.21 -5.98 0.06
C CYS A 53 2.36 -4.60 -0.58
N LEU A 54 2.32 -3.53 0.22
CA LEU A 54 2.56 -2.17 -0.27
C LEU A 54 4.00 -1.99 -0.76
N LYS A 55 5.00 -2.53 -0.05
CA LYS A 55 6.41 -2.51 -0.50
C LYS A 55 6.60 -3.23 -1.82
N ALA A 56 6.04 -4.42 -1.98
CA ALA A 56 6.13 -5.13 -3.24
C ALA A 56 5.42 -4.37 -4.38
N LEU A 57 4.26 -3.74 -4.12
CA LEU A 57 3.60 -2.90 -5.12
C LEU A 57 4.40 -1.64 -5.47
N GLN A 58 5.10 -1.06 -4.49
CA GLN A 58 6.02 0.05 -4.73
C GLN A 58 7.11 -0.34 -5.72
N GLU A 59 7.77 -1.48 -5.50
CA GLU A 59 8.81 -1.98 -6.40
C GLU A 59 8.26 -2.24 -7.81
N GLU A 60 7.08 -2.85 -7.91
CA GLU A 60 6.38 -3.07 -9.18
C GLU A 60 6.04 -1.76 -9.90
N ALA A 61 5.51 -0.76 -9.17
CA ALA A 61 5.17 0.55 -9.71
C ALA A 61 6.42 1.27 -10.23
N GLN A 62 7.52 1.25 -9.47
CA GLN A 62 8.79 1.84 -9.86
C GLN A 62 9.34 1.22 -11.14
N GLN A 63 9.28 -0.10 -11.27
CA GLN A 63 9.72 -0.79 -12.48
C GLN A 63 8.89 -0.34 -13.70
N LYS A 64 7.56 -0.29 -13.56
CA LYS A 64 6.67 0.15 -14.64
C LYS A 64 6.87 1.62 -15.02
N LEU A 65 7.05 2.50 -14.04
CA LEU A 65 7.28 3.93 -14.28
C LEU A 65 8.61 4.16 -15.00
N LYS A 66 9.66 3.40 -14.66
CA LYS A 66 10.94 3.43 -15.38
C LYS A 66 10.79 2.99 -16.83
N GLU A 67 10.06 1.90 -17.08
CA GLU A 67 9.77 1.41 -18.43
C GLU A 67 8.95 2.43 -19.26
N ALA A 68 7.93 3.03 -18.65
CA ALA A 68 7.10 4.05 -19.29
C ALA A 68 7.88 5.34 -19.64
N ASN A 69 8.90 5.67 -18.85
CA ASN A 69 9.78 6.81 -19.09
C ASN A 69 10.92 6.50 -20.07
N ALA A 70 11.33 5.23 -20.20
CA ALA A 70 12.35 4.80 -21.16
C ALA A 70 11.84 4.74 -22.62
N LEU A 71 10.53 4.79 -22.83
CA LEU A 71 9.89 4.79 -24.14
C LEU A 71 9.52 6.19 -24.65
N LYS A 72 9.87 7.25 -23.91
CA LYS A 72 9.72 8.65 -24.30
C LYS A 72 11.06 9.20 -24.77
#